data_AF-X1AAL9-F1
#
_entry.id   AF-X1AAL9-F1
#
_cell.length_a   1.000
_cell.length_b   1.000
_cell.length_c   1.000
_cell.angle_alpha   90.00
_cell.angle_beta   90.00
_cell.angle_gamma   90.00
#
_symmetry.space_group_name_H-M   'P 1'
#
loop_
_entity.id
_entity.type
_entity.pdbx_description
1 polymer ?
#
loop_
_entity_poly.entity_id
_entity_poly.type
_entity_poly.pdbx_seq_one_letter_code
_entity_poly.pdbx_strand_id
1 'polypeptide(L)'
;TSYMKDDKEYGDFWNILHDEYLLSKQMLLLISNSEILMENEAVSRESIKIRENIVLPLLVIQQYALHQISENSDYKALYEKIVTRSLYGNINASRNSA
;
A
#
# COMPACT_ATOMS: atom_id res chain seq x y z
N THR A 1 -1.55 -6.51 1.69
CA THR A 1 -1.27 -7.40 2.84
C THR A 1 -2.46 -8.26 3.22
N SER A 2 -3.49 -8.41 2.37
CA SER A 2 -4.72 -9.16 2.71
C SER A 2 -4.51 -10.63 3.04
N TYR A 3 -3.40 -11.24 2.61
CA TYR A 3 -3.04 -12.60 3.00
C TYR A 3 -2.77 -12.75 4.51
N MET A 4 -2.41 -11.67 5.21
CA MET A 4 -2.12 -11.72 6.65
C MET A 4 -3.37 -12.01 7.49
N LYS A 5 -4.57 -11.83 6.93
CA LYS A 5 -5.83 -12.16 7.61
C LYS A 5 -5.90 -13.63 8.05
N ASP A 6 -5.17 -14.51 7.37
CA ASP A 6 -5.14 -15.95 7.59
C ASP A 6 -3.92 -16.37 8.45
N ASP A 7 -3.12 -15.42 8.93
CA ASP A 7 -1.95 -15.68 9.77
C ASP A 7 -2.37 -16.09 11.20
N LYS A 8 -1.71 -17.11 11.75
CA LYS A 8 -2.08 -17.68 13.07
C LYS A 8 -1.78 -16.75 14.24
N GLU A 9 -0.81 -15.86 14.11
CA GLU A 9 -0.36 -14.97 15.18
C GLU A 9 -0.94 -13.56 14.99
N TYR A 10 -0.99 -13.08 13.75
CA TYR A 10 -1.33 -11.69 13.43
C TYR A 10 -2.68 -11.50 12.73
N GLY A 11 -3.38 -12.58 12.36
CA GLY A 11 -4.62 -12.52 11.59
C GLY A 11 -5.73 -11.71 12.28
N ASP A 12 -5.97 -11.98 13.57
CA ASP A 12 -6.99 -11.26 14.35
C ASP A 12 -6.72 -9.76 14.41
N PHE A 13 -5.46 -9.36 14.62
CA PHE A 13 -5.07 -7.95 14.64
C PHE A 13 -5.24 -7.30 13.27
N TRP A 14 -4.87 -8.00 12.18
CA TRP A 14 -5.05 -7.51 10.83
C TRP A 14 -6.54 -7.28 10.50
N ASN A 15 -7.42 -8.19 10.92
CA ASN A 15 -8.86 -8.07 10.71
C ASN A 15 -9.44 -6.84 11.42
N ILE A 16 -9.02 -6.56 12.67
CA ILE A 16 -9.42 -5.34 13.40
C ILE A 16 -9.06 -4.08 12.60
N LEU A 17 -7.82 -4.00 12.09
CA LEU A 17 -7.38 -2.85 11.30
C LEU A 17 -8.15 -2.72 9.98
N HIS A 18 -8.48 -3.84 9.34
CA HIS A 18 -9.23 -3.82 8.10
C HIS A 18 -10.68 -3.38 8.33
N ASP A 19 -11.33 -3.88 9.38
CA ASP A 19 -12.68 -3.50 9.74
C ASP A 19 -12.77 -2.01 10.08
N GLU A 20 -11.80 -1.47 10.83
CA GLU A 20 -11.73 -0.04 11.14
C GLU A 20 -11.52 0.81 9.88
N TYR A 21 -10.72 0.34 8.92
CA TYR A 21 -10.56 1.00 7.61
C TYR A 21 -11.89 1.03 6.84
N LEU A 22 -12.62 -0.08 6.80
CA LEU A 22 -13.91 -0.16 6.11
C LEU A 22 -14.94 0.77 6.76
N LEU A 23 -15.02 0.75 8.09
CA LEU A 23 -15.89 1.64 8.86
C LEU A 23 -15.56 3.12 8.60
N SER A 24 -14.28 3.48 8.67
CA SER A 24 -13.81 4.84 8.40
C SER A 24 -14.22 5.31 7.00
N LYS A 25 -14.04 4.46 5.98
CA LYS A 25 -14.44 4.76 4.60
C LYS A 25 -15.95 4.94 4.48
N GLN A 26 -16.75 4.07 5.11
CA GLN A 26 -18.21 4.17 5.09
C GLN A 26 -18.68 5.47 5.72
N MET A 27 -18.14 5.82 6.90
CA MET A 27 -18.50 7.05 7.61
C MET A 27 -18.11 8.29 6.83
N LEU A 28 -16.94 8.29 6.18
CA LEU A 28 -16.50 9.40 5.34
C LEU A 28 -17.47 9.67 4.19
N LEU A 29 -17.88 8.63 3.46
CA LEU A 29 -18.83 8.74 2.34
C LEU A 29 -20.22 9.19 2.82
N LEU A 30 -20.67 8.68 3.96
CA LEU A 30 -21.95 9.06 4.57
C LEU A 30 -21.96 10.55 4.93
N ILE A 31 -20.92 11.03 5.61
CA ILE A 31 -20.82 12.43 6.06
C ILE A 31 -20.64 13.38 4.87
N SER A 32 -19.89 12.98 3.85
CA SER A 32 -19.69 13.79 2.65
C SER A 32 -20.86 13.75 1.67
N ASN A 33 -21.84 12.86 1.89
CA ASN A 33 -22.93 12.55 0.97
C ASN A 33 -22.42 12.21 -0.45
N SER A 34 -21.37 11.38 -0.53
CA SER A 34 -20.76 10.94 -1.79
C SER A 34 -20.90 9.44 -1.98
N GLU A 35 -21.03 8.98 -3.23
CA GLU A 35 -21.11 7.53 -3.51
C GLU A 35 -19.71 6.89 -3.58
N ILE A 36 -18.71 7.68 -3.99
CA ILE A 36 -17.32 7.24 -4.14
C ILE A 36 -16.33 8.26 -3.58
N LEU A 37 -15.14 7.77 -3.20
CA LEU A 37 -14.06 8.66 -2.78
C LEU A 37 -13.68 9.60 -3.92
N MET A 38 -13.47 10.87 -3.57
CA MET A 38 -13.09 11.94 -4.52
C MET A 38 -14.11 12.12 -5.65
N GLU A 39 -15.41 11.93 -5.39
CA GLU A 39 -16.49 12.03 -6.39
C GLU A 39 -16.40 13.31 -7.25
N ASN A 40 -16.27 14.47 -6.59
CA ASN A 40 -16.18 15.79 -7.22
C ASN A 40 -14.80 16.10 -7.86
N GLU A 41 -13.81 15.22 -7.68
CA GLU A 41 -12.41 15.42 -8.06
C GLU A 41 -11.95 14.33 -9.05
N ALA A 42 -12.77 14.09 -10.09
CA ALA A 42 -12.60 12.97 -11.01
C ALA A 42 -11.22 12.93 -11.71
N VAL A 43 -10.69 14.09 -12.11
CA VAL A 43 -9.35 14.20 -12.74
C VAL A 43 -8.26 13.81 -11.75
N SER A 44 -8.32 14.33 -10.53
CA SER A 44 -7.37 14.01 -9.46
C SER A 44 -7.42 12.53 -9.07
N ARG A 45 -8.63 11.95 -9.00
CA ARG A 45 -8.85 10.52 -8.75
C ARG A 45 -8.23 9.65 -9.84
N GLU A 46 -8.39 10.01 -11.11
CA GLU A 46 -7.80 9.24 -12.22
C GLU A 46 -6.27 9.35 -12.23
N SER A 47 -5.73 10.54 -11.92
CA SER A 47 -4.29 10.73 -11.74
C SER A 47 -3.74 9.87 -10.59
N ILE A 48 -4.47 9.71 -9.48
CA ILE A 48 -4.09 8.79 -8.39
C ILE A 48 -4.09 7.34 -8.88
N LYS A 49 -5.15 6.87 -9.55
CA LYS A 49 -5.22 5.49 -10.06
C LYS A 49 -4.06 5.14 -10.99
N ILE A 50 -3.70 6.06 -11.90
CA ILE A 50 -2.55 5.85 -12.80
C ILE A 50 -1.25 5.72 -11.99
N ARG A 51 -1.08 6.54 -10.94
CA ARG A 51 0.09 6.44 -10.05
C ARG A 51 0.08 5.16 -9.24
N GLU A 52 -1.07 4.69 -8.77
CA GLU A 52 -1.20 3.40 -8.08
C GLU A 52 -0.73 2.22 -8.93
N ASN A 53 -1.00 2.24 -10.25
CA ASN A 53 -0.49 1.22 -11.17
C ASN A 53 1.05 1.18 -11.25
N ILE A 54 1.73 2.28 -10.90
CA ILE A 54 3.20 2.35 -10.81
C ILE A 54 3.68 1.92 -9.42
N VAL A 55 2.98 2.34 -8.37
CA VAL A 55 3.32 2.05 -6.96
C VAL A 55 3.18 0.56 -6.64
N LEU A 56 2.10 -0.10 -7.09
CA LEU A 56 1.81 -1.49 -6.73
C LEU A 56 2.95 -2.47 -7.11
N PRO A 57 3.50 -2.46 -8.35
CA PRO A 57 4.65 -3.29 -8.69
C PRO A 57 5.89 -2.97 -7.86
N LEU A 58 6.14 -1.69 -7.57
CA LEU A 58 7.30 -1.27 -6.77
C LEU A 58 7.20 -1.77 -5.32
N LEU A 59 6.00 -1.76 -4.73
CA LEU A 59 5.76 -2.34 -3.40
C LEU A 59 5.99 -3.85 -3.39
N VAL A 60 5.56 -4.57 -4.43
CA VAL A 60 5.80 -6.02 -4.54
C VAL A 60 7.29 -6.33 -4.66
N ILE A 61 8.01 -5.60 -5.52
CA ILE A 61 9.47 -5.72 -5.67
C ILE A 61 10.19 -5.41 -4.36
N GLN A 62 9.78 -4.35 -3.67
CA GLN A 62 10.33 -3.96 -2.37
C GLN A 62 10.11 -5.04 -1.32
N GLN A 63 8.89 -5.58 -1.21
CA GLN A 63 8.55 -6.60 -0.22
C GLN A 63 9.33 -7.89 -0.47
N TYR A 64 9.48 -8.29 -1.74
CA TYR A 64 10.30 -9.44 -2.09
C TYR A 64 11.76 -9.22 -1.71
N ALA A 65 12.33 -8.05 -2.02
CA ALA A 65 13.71 -7.75 -1.65
C ALA A 65 13.91 -7.74 -0.12
N LEU A 66 12.96 -7.21 0.66
CA LEU A 66 13.00 -7.25 2.12
C LEU A 66 12.95 -8.69 2.66
N HIS A 67 12.12 -9.55 2.07
CA HIS A 67 12.06 -10.97 2.44
C HIS A 67 13.38 -11.69 2.16
N GLN A 68 14.01 -11.44 1.01
CA GLN A 68 15.31 -12.04 0.70
C GLN A 68 16.43 -11.57 1.64
N ILE A 69 16.33 -10.34 2.16
CA ILE A 69 17.23 -9.83 3.19
C ILE A 69 16.98 -10.55 4.52
N SER A 70 15.72 -10.77 4.92
CA SER A 70 15.40 -11.49 6.18
C SER A 70 15.85 -12.95 6.16
N GLU A 71 15.85 -13.59 5.00
CA GLU A 71 16.35 -14.96 4.78
C GLU A 71 17.89 -15.03 4.64
N ASN A 72 18.62 -13.93 4.89
CA ASN A 72 20.09 -13.85 4.80
C ASN A 72 20.68 -14.27 3.44
N SER A 73 20.03 -13.89 2.33
CA SER A 73 20.53 -14.18 0.98
C SER A 73 21.98 -13.68 0.75
N ASP A 74 22.77 -14.46 0.00
CA ASP A 74 24.12 -14.08 -0.46
C ASP A 74 24.14 -12.77 -1.26
N TYR A 75 22.99 -12.36 -1.82
CA TYR A 75 22.82 -11.13 -2.58
C TYR A 75 22.30 -9.94 -1.75
N LYS A 76 22.44 -9.98 -0.42
CA LYS A 76 21.93 -8.95 0.50
C LYS A 76 22.16 -7.50 0.02
N ALA A 77 23.39 -7.17 -0.36
CA ALA A 77 23.74 -5.82 -0.83
C ALA A 77 23.02 -5.41 -2.14
N LEU A 78 22.66 -6.38 -3.00
CA LEU A 78 21.87 -6.13 -4.20
C LEU A 78 20.39 -5.88 -3.83
N TYR A 79 19.83 -6.67 -2.91
CA TYR A 79 18.46 -6.47 -2.44
C TYR A 79 18.30 -5.13 -1.70
N GLU A 80 19.28 -4.71 -0.89
CA GLU A 80 19.26 -3.38 -0.25
C GLU A 80 19.22 -2.23 -1.27
N LYS A 81 19.93 -2.38 -2.40
CA LYS A 81 19.83 -1.43 -3.53
C LYS A 81 18.45 -1.45 -4.18
N ILE A 82 17.82 -2.62 -4.31
CA ILE A 82 16.46 -2.74 -4.84
C ILE A 82 15.47 -2.04 -3.91
N VAL A 83 15.54 -2.29 -2.59
CA VAL A 83 14.69 -1.63 -1.58
C VAL A 83 14.81 -0.11 -1.67
N THR A 84 16.04 0.41 -1.74
CA THR A 84 16.27 1.85 -1.85
C THR A 84 15.68 2.44 -3.14
N ARG A 85 15.85 1.75 -4.27
CA ARG A 85 15.32 2.21 -5.58
C ARG A 85 13.80 2.15 -5.66
N SER A 86 13.19 1.08 -5.15
CA SER A 86 11.73 0.98 -5.09
C SER A 86 11.14 2.03 -4.16
N LEU A 87 11.80 2.32 -3.04
CA LEU A 87 11.40 3.37 -2.11
C LEU A 87 11.37 4.75 -2.77
N TYR A 88 12.40 5.12 -3.55
CA TYR A 88 12.38 6.37 -4.30
C TYR A 88 11.25 6.43 -5.33
N GLY A 89 10.98 5.33 -6.04
CA GLY A 89 9.86 5.26 -6.97
C GLY A 89 8.51 5.43 -6.26
N ASN A 90 8.34 4.77 -5.10
CA ASN A 90 7.14 4.88 -4.28
C ASN A 90 6.92 6.30 -3.77
N ILE A 91 7.94 6.95 -3.20
CA ILE A 91 7.87 8.34 -2.69
C ILE A 91 7.49 9.31 -3.82
N ASN A 92 8.13 9.18 -4.99
CA ASN A 92 7.88 10.06 -6.12
C ASN A 92 6.46 9.89 -6.68
N ALA A 93 5.95 8.65 -6.70
CA ALA A 93 4.61 8.36 -7.20
C ALA A 93 3.52 8.66 -6.16
N SER A 94 3.77 8.50 -4.86
CA SER A 94 2.78 8.79 -3.81
C SER A 94 2.59 10.29 -3.58
N ARG A 95 3.62 11.12 -3.84
CA ARG A 95 3.61 12.58 -3.55
C ARG A 95 3.27 12.83 -2.07
N ASN A 96 2.24 13.63 -1.79
CA ASN A 96 1.78 13.93 -0.43
C ASN A 96 0.75 12.87 -0.01
N SER A 97 1.21 11.85 0.70
CA SER A 97 0.38 10.76 1.23
C SER A 97 0.25 10.83 2.75
N ALA A 98 -0.04 12.02 3.27
CA ALA A 98 -0.33 12.26 4.70
C ALA A 98 -1.84 12.37 4.90
#